data_AF-A0A4Y2CR70-F1
#
_entry.id   AF-A0A4Y2CR70-F1
#
_cell.length_a   1.000
_cell.length_b   1.000
_cell.length_c   1.000
_cell.angle_alpha   90.00
_cell.angle_beta   90.00
_cell.angle_gamma   90.00
#
_symmetry.space_group_name_H-M   'P 1'
#
loop_
_entity.id
_entity.type
_entity.pdbx_description
1 polymer ?
#
loop_
_entity_poly.entity_id
_entity_poly.type
_entity_poly.pdbx_seq_one_letter_code
_entity_poly.pdbx_strand_id
1 'polypeptide(L)'
;MEQRVNIKFCFKLGRTTTETHEMLVKVDAVSKKCVFEWFKCFRDGKEDVKDEPRSGRPPTSTTPDNIERVRRMLADDRRLSLRMIAEELKISLDSVSNIIHEHLQKRRKKV
;
A
#
# COMPACT_ATOMS: atom_id res chain seq x y z
N MET A 1 -12.59 -4.04 6.39
CA MET A 1 -13.23 -4.37 5.09
C MET A 1 -14.70 -4.76 5.30
N GLU A 2 -14.98 -5.67 6.22
CA GLU A 2 -16.34 -6.15 6.55
C GLU A 2 -17.36 -5.05 6.88
N GLN A 3 -17.01 -4.08 7.74
CA GLN A 3 -17.87 -2.92 8.05
C GLN A 3 -18.31 -2.16 6.79
N ARG A 4 -17.39 -1.91 5.86
CA ARG A 4 -17.66 -1.14 4.63
C ARG A 4 -18.58 -1.88 3.68
N VAL A 5 -18.42 -3.21 3.61
CA VAL A 5 -19.32 -4.09 2.84
C VAL A 5 -20.73 -4.02 3.42
N ASN A 6 -20.86 -4.10 4.75
CA ASN A 6 -22.17 -4.02 5.42
C ASN A 6 -22.82 -2.64 5.24
N ILE A 7 -22.05 -1.55 5.32
CA ILE A 7 -22.55 -0.19 5.04
C ILE A 7 -23.02 -0.08 3.58
N LYS A 8 -22.24 -0.61 2.61
CA LYS A 8 -22.62 -0.64 1.19
C LYS A 8 -23.90 -1.43 0.95
N PHE A 9 -24.06 -2.56 1.63
CA PHE A 9 -25.27 -3.37 1.58
C PHE A 9 -26.49 -2.57 2.06
N CYS A 10 -26.43 -1.94 3.23
CA CYS A 10 -27.51 -1.11 3.75
C CYS A 10 -27.83 0.10 2.84
N PHE A 11 -26.81 0.72 2.25
CA PHE A 11 -26.99 1.78 1.26
C PHE A 11 -27.77 1.30 0.03
N LYS A 12 -27.41 0.13 -0.53
CA LYS A 12 -28.14 -0.45 -1.69
C LYS A 12 -29.56 -0.89 -1.34
N LEU A 13 -29.85 -1.20 -0.08
CA LEU A 13 -31.20 -1.44 0.41
C LEU A 13 -32.04 -0.15 0.61
N GLY A 14 -31.47 1.03 0.36
CA GLY A 14 -32.17 2.30 0.52
C GLY A 14 -32.35 2.73 1.98
N ARG A 15 -31.58 2.15 2.92
CA ARG A 15 -31.61 2.56 4.34
C ARG A 15 -30.98 3.93 4.51
N THR A 16 -31.43 4.65 5.53
CA THR A 16 -30.80 5.90 5.94
C THR A 16 -29.48 5.65 6.70
N THR A 17 -28.65 6.69 6.80
CA THR A 17 -27.42 6.64 7.60
C THR A 17 -27.70 6.30 9.07
N THR A 18 -28.80 6.83 9.63
CA THR A 18 -29.19 6.59 11.03
C THR A 18 -29.60 5.14 11.25
N GLU A 19 -30.51 4.60 10.44
CA GLU A 19 -30.94 3.19 10.54
C GLU A 19 -29.73 2.25 10.39
N THR A 20 -28.85 2.53 9.42
CA THR A 20 -27.65 1.72 9.19
C THR A 20 -26.74 1.72 10.40
N HIS A 21 -26.50 2.87 11.01
CA HIS A 21 -25.68 2.96 12.22
C HIS A 21 -26.31 2.20 13.41
N GLU A 22 -27.61 2.34 13.63
CA GLU A 22 -28.33 1.63 14.70
C GLU A 22 -28.34 0.10 14.52
N MET A 23 -28.36 -0.38 13.27
CA MET A 23 -28.22 -1.80 12.97
C MET A 23 -26.80 -2.31 13.20
N LEU A 24 -25.80 -1.58 12.70
CA LEU A 24 -24.41 -2.03 12.73
C LEU A 24 -23.80 -1.95 14.14
N VAL A 25 -24.17 -0.96 14.96
CA VAL A 25 -23.65 -0.83 16.33
C VAL A 25 -24.00 -2.02 17.24
N LYS A 26 -25.03 -2.80 16.87
CA LYS A 26 -25.43 -4.02 17.60
C LYS A 26 -24.51 -5.21 17.36
N VAL A 27 -23.79 -5.21 16.24
CA VAL A 27 -22.95 -6.34 15.82
C VAL A 27 -21.47 -5.96 15.71
N ASP A 28 -21.15 -4.67 15.62
CA ASP A 28 -19.78 -4.17 15.49
C ASP A 28 -19.65 -2.72 15.99
N ALA A 29 -18.45 -2.32 16.40
CA ALA A 29 -18.14 -0.96 16.81
C ALA A 29 -17.91 -0.05 15.59
N VAL A 30 -19.00 0.40 14.95
CA VAL A 30 -18.95 1.40 13.88
C VAL A 30 -19.35 2.78 14.39
N SER A 31 -18.59 3.82 14.04
CA SER A 31 -18.96 5.19 14.39
C SER A 31 -19.98 5.78 13.41
N LYS A 32 -20.87 6.64 13.90
CA LYS A 32 -21.84 7.37 13.05
C LYS A 32 -21.14 8.18 11.94
N LYS A 33 -19.97 8.74 12.24
CA LYS A 33 -19.13 9.47 11.27
C LYS A 33 -18.66 8.55 10.13
N CYS A 34 -18.20 7.33 10.45
CA CYS A 34 -17.78 6.36 9.45
C CYS A 34 -18.93 6.00 8.49
N VAL A 35 -20.12 5.70 9.03
CA VAL A 35 -21.30 5.40 8.21
C VAL A 35 -21.65 6.57 7.30
N PHE A 36 -21.62 7.81 7.81
CA PHE A 36 -21.90 9.01 7.03
C PHE A 36 -20.91 9.23 5.89
N GLU A 37 -19.61 9.11 6.16
CA GLU A 37 -18.56 9.26 5.14
C GLU A 37 -18.71 8.24 4.01
N TRP A 38 -18.97 6.97 4.35
CA TRP A 38 -19.23 5.94 3.34
C TRP A 38 -20.50 6.19 2.53
N PHE A 39 -21.59 6.60 3.18
CA PHE A 39 -22.82 7.00 2.49
C PHE A 39 -22.60 8.17 1.52
N LYS A 40 -21.73 9.12 1.89
CA LYS A 40 -21.33 10.19 0.97
C LYS A 40 -20.55 9.63 -0.21
N CYS A 41 -19.53 8.81 0.02
CA CYS A 41 -18.74 8.16 -1.04
C CYS A 41 -19.62 7.36 -2.02
N PHE A 42 -20.60 6.60 -1.52
CA PHE A 42 -21.49 5.82 -2.38
C PHE A 42 -22.45 6.69 -3.19
N ARG A 43 -22.93 7.81 -2.64
CA ARG A 43 -23.70 8.80 -3.42
C ARG A 43 -22.84 9.47 -4.50
N ASP A 44 -21.56 9.67 -4.23
CA ASP A 44 -20.58 10.22 -5.17
C ASP A 44 -20.10 9.17 -6.20
N GLY A 45 -20.67 7.97 -6.21
CA GLY A 45 -20.37 6.90 -7.18
C GLY A 45 -19.12 6.08 -6.88
N LYS A 46 -18.45 6.30 -5.75
CA LYS A 46 -17.28 5.51 -5.33
C LYS A 46 -17.74 4.18 -4.71
N GLU A 47 -17.91 3.16 -5.56
CA GLU A 47 -18.39 1.85 -5.12
C GLU A 47 -17.33 0.90 -4.54
N ASP A 48 -16.03 1.19 -4.70
CA ASP A 48 -14.98 0.33 -4.15
C ASP A 48 -14.91 0.47 -2.61
N VAL A 49 -14.90 -0.67 -1.93
CA VAL A 49 -14.83 -0.78 -0.46
C VAL A 49 -13.41 -1.05 0.03
N LYS A 50 -12.49 -1.37 -0.89
CA LYS A 50 -11.07 -1.54 -0.60
C LYS A 50 -10.45 -0.18 -0.32
N ASP A 51 -9.41 -0.21 0.51
CA ASP A 51 -8.58 0.98 0.66
C ASP A 51 -7.92 1.30 -0.67
N GLU A 52 -7.98 2.57 -1.07
CA GLU A 52 -7.09 3.09 -2.10
C GLU A 52 -5.64 2.84 -1.66
N PRO A 53 -4.70 2.63 -2.61
CA PRO A 53 -3.29 2.51 -2.29
C PRO A 53 -2.90 3.65 -1.36
N ARG A 54 -2.43 3.32 -0.16
CA ARG A 54 -2.03 4.35 0.79
C ARG A 54 -0.91 5.14 0.15
N SER A 55 -1.10 6.45 0.04
CA SER A 55 -0.03 7.40 -0.29
C SER A 55 0.99 7.34 0.83
N GLY A 56 1.96 6.44 0.71
CA GLY A 56 3.13 6.38 1.58
C GLY A 56 4.10 7.50 1.24
N ARG A 57 5.03 7.79 2.16
CA ARG A 57 6.18 8.62 1.83
C ARG A 57 6.94 7.93 0.69
N PRO A 58 7.20 8.60 -0.45
CA PRO A 58 8.03 8.04 -1.50
C PRO A 58 9.40 7.66 -0.90
N PRO A 59 9.87 6.41 -1.08
CA PRO A 59 11.19 6.04 -0.61
C PRO A 59 12.23 6.91 -1.31
N THR A 60 12.89 7.79 -0.55
CA THR A 60 13.86 8.77 -1.08
C THR A 60 15.09 8.12 -1.70
N SER A 61 15.37 6.87 -1.33
CA SER A 61 16.50 6.09 -1.82
C SER A 61 16.15 5.16 -2.99
N THR A 62 14.86 4.88 -3.24
CA THR A 62 14.38 3.97 -4.30
C THR A 62 13.89 4.76 -5.50
N THR A 63 14.70 5.72 -5.94
CA THR A 63 14.43 6.50 -7.14
C THR A 63 14.76 5.67 -8.39
N PRO A 64 14.15 5.97 -9.55
CA PRO A 64 14.48 5.29 -10.81
C PRO A 64 15.99 5.34 -11.17
N ASP A 65 16.67 6.45 -10.87
CA ASP A 65 18.12 6.61 -11.06
C ASP A 65 18.92 5.62 -10.19
N ASN A 66 18.62 5.53 -8.89
CA ASN A 66 19.30 4.58 -8.01
C ASN A 66 19.04 3.13 -8.41
N ILE A 67 17.81 2.79 -8.84
CA ILE A 67 17.47 1.44 -9.33
C ILE A 67 18.34 1.07 -10.55
N GLU A 68 18.46 2.00 -11.51
CA GLU A 68 19.26 1.77 -12.71
C GLU A 68 20.77 1.69 -12.40
N ARG A 69 21.28 2.51 -11.48
CA ARG A 69 22.68 2.42 -11.05
C ARG A 69 22.99 1.09 -10.37
N VAL A 70 22.14 0.63 -9.46
CA VAL A 70 22.28 -0.72 -8.84
C VAL A 70 22.25 -1.81 -9.92
N ARG A 71 21.36 -1.69 -10.91
CA ARG A 71 21.25 -2.64 -12.03
C ARG A 71 22.56 -2.73 -12.82
N ARG A 72 23.18 -1.59 -13.14
CA ARG A 72 24.46 -1.52 -13.87
C ARG A 72 25.61 -2.10 -13.05
N MET A 73 25.75 -1.67 -11.80
CA MET A 73 26.80 -2.19 -10.91
C MET A 73 26.75 -3.72 -10.81
N LEU A 74 25.55 -4.31 -10.65
CA LEU A 74 25.38 -5.77 -10.61
C LEU A 74 25.52 -6.48 -11.97
N ALA A 75 25.43 -5.75 -13.08
CA ALA A 75 25.70 -6.28 -14.42
C ALA A 75 27.21 -6.33 -14.68
N ASP A 76 27.93 -5.28 -14.25
CA ASP A 76 29.37 -5.13 -14.41
C ASP A 76 30.14 -6.08 -13.47
N ASP A 77 29.77 -6.14 -12.19
CA ASP A 77 30.36 -7.09 -11.24
C ASP A 77 29.30 -7.72 -10.32
N ARG A 78 29.07 -9.03 -10.54
CA ARG A 78 28.13 -9.83 -9.75
C ARG A 78 28.64 -10.16 -8.35
N ARG A 79 29.91 -9.92 -8.04
CA ARG A 79 30.53 -10.18 -6.72
C ARG A 79 30.44 -8.97 -5.78
N LEU A 80 29.91 -7.83 -6.25
CA LEU A 80 29.72 -6.65 -5.42
C LEU A 80 28.82 -6.96 -4.22
N SER A 81 29.33 -6.61 -3.04
CA SER A 81 28.55 -6.72 -1.81
C SER A 81 27.52 -5.60 -1.71
N LEU A 82 26.41 -5.86 -1.00
CA LEU A 82 25.38 -4.85 -0.72
C LEU A 82 25.97 -3.60 -0.04
N ARG A 83 26.99 -3.81 0.81
CA ARG A 83 27.68 -2.74 1.53
C ARG A 83 28.43 -1.81 0.58
N MET A 84 29.16 -2.36 -0.39
CA MET A 84 29.89 -1.55 -1.38
C MET A 84 28.93 -0.72 -2.24
N ILE A 85 27.81 -1.30 -2.67
CA ILE A 85 26.79 -0.59 -3.45
C ILE A 85 26.15 0.54 -2.62
N ALA A 86 25.88 0.29 -1.33
CA ALA A 86 25.34 1.29 -0.42
C ALA A 86 26.31 2.47 -0.21
N GLU A 87 27.60 2.17 -0.05
CA GLU A 87 28.66 3.17 0.13
C GLU A 87 28.89 4.02 -1.12
N GLU A 88 28.79 3.42 -2.31
CA GLU A 88 28.91 4.11 -3.60
C GLU A 88 27.71 5.04 -3.84
N LEU A 89 26.50 4.54 -3.67
CA LEU A 89 25.26 5.28 -3.94
C LEU A 89 24.84 6.21 -2.80
N LYS A 90 25.56 6.21 -1.68
CA LYS A 90 25.26 7.00 -0.47
C LYS A 90 23.81 6.80 0.03
N ILE A 91 23.31 5.57 -0.06
CA ILE A 91 21.99 5.17 0.43
C ILE A 91 22.11 4.07 1.49
N SER A 92 21.05 3.83 2.25
CA SER A 92 21.07 2.80 3.29
C SER A 92 21.20 1.40 2.69
N LEU A 93 21.84 0.49 3.41
CA LEU A 93 21.96 -0.92 3.02
C LEU A 93 20.58 -1.58 2.84
N ASP A 94 19.61 -1.19 3.67
CA ASP A 94 18.21 -1.62 3.55
C ASP A 94 17.59 -1.19 2.22
N SER A 95 17.85 0.05 1.78
CA SER A 95 17.35 0.54 0.48
C SER A 95 17.94 -0.24 -0.69
N VAL A 96 19.24 -0.55 -0.66
CA VAL A 96 19.89 -1.39 -1.68
C VAL A 96 19.29 -2.79 -1.69
N SER A 97 19.07 -3.38 -0.51
CA SER A 97 18.42 -4.68 -0.36
C SER A 97 17.01 -4.66 -0.99
N ASN A 98 16.19 -3.66 -0.65
CA ASN A 98 14.85 -3.49 -1.21
C ASN A 98 14.88 -3.31 -2.73
N ILE A 99 15.80 -2.52 -3.29
CA ILE A 99 15.96 -2.36 -4.74
C ILE A 99 16.24 -3.71 -5.41
N ILE A 100 17.15 -4.51 -4.86
CA ILE A 100 17.54 -5.79 -5.47
C ILE A 100 16.40 -6.81 -5.41
N HIS A 101 15.70 -6.87 -4.28
CA HIS A 101 14.64 -7.83 -4.05
C HIS A 101 13.33 -7.46 -4.76
N GLU A 102 12.86 -6.22 -4.61
CA GLU A 102 11.56 -5.78 -5.11
C GLU A 102 11.61 -5.30 -6.57
N HIS A 103 12.68 -4.60 -6.96
CA HIS A 103 12.75 -3.96 -8.29
C HIS A 103 13.58 -4.74 -9.32
N LEU A 104 14.61 -5.47 -8.88
CA LEU A 104 15.47 -6.23 -9.79
C LEU A 104 15.19 -7.74 -9.80
N GLN A 105 14.32 -8.23 -8.90
CA GLN A 105 13.87 -9.63 -8.79
C GLN A 105 14.99 -10.67 -8.84
N LYS A 106 16.22 -10.31 -8.44
CA LYS A 106 17.36 -11.24 -8.45
C LYS A 106 17.23 -12.19 -7.27
N ARG A 107 16.65 -13.37 -7.50
CA ARG A 107 16.68 -14.47 -6.52
C ARG A 107 18.13 -14.79 -6.15
N ARG A 108 18.43 -14.85 -4.84
CA ARG A 108 19.68 -15.47 -4.37
C ARG A 108 19.73 -16.89 -4.93
N LYS A 109 20.70 -17.20 -5.79
CA LYS A 109 21.01 -18.60 -6.10
C LYS A 109 21.59 -19.19 -4.81
N LYS A 110 20.90 -20.18 -4.23
CA LYS A 110 21.47 -21.00 -3.17
C LYS A 110 22.67 -21.73 -3.79
N VAL A 111 23.86 -21.49 -3.23
CA VAL A 111 25.04 -22.34 -3.43
C VAL A 111 24.99 -23.40 -2.35
#